data_AF-A0A956BWX6-F1
#
_entry.id   AF-A0A956BWX6-F1
#
_cell.length_a   1.000
_cell.length_b   1.000
_cell.length_c   1.000
_cell.angle_alpha   90.00
_cell.angle_beta   90.00
_cell.angle_gamma   90.00
#
_symmetry.space_group_name_H-M   'P 1'
#
loop_
_entity.id
_entity.type
_entity.pdbx_description
1 polymer ?
#
loop_
_entity_poly.entity_id
_entity_poly.type
_entity_poly.pdbx_seq_one_letter_code
_entity_poly.pdbx_strand_id
1 'polypeptide(L)'
;MRMNALGWAGLIVAFVAAAVQGCASTHEVAPPAGIALDDCYVGAFFADCGGEGTPRFACPETSGSCRWFTGGTVAEGYVAWSCADGQICCDDGAGPAFPEPFMLSAPTFFHENGAAPWTRERALVLAVDVDPGLTGDLSVRCTRDGQEVHDDFLCGEADGQTVRRDYRYSASAQAQDTLSVGVLQTSEYAGQRLYVEIMPDVSLARACLFPLSDWMPLSCVATRYAAVTCAEEGHVTLSAWPGPNGAAVHDMVVAGEVTFADGLTMTFTMPP
;
A
#
# COMPACT_ATOMS: atom_id res chain seq x y z
N MET A 1 -22.58 48.33 64.48
CA MET A 1 -21.36 49.16 64.32
C MET A 1 -20.72 48.84 62.99
N ARG A 2 -20.65 49.86 62.13
CA ARG A 2 -19.70 50.13 61.04
C ARG A 2 -19.45 49.08 59.94
N MET A 3 -19.87 49.50 58.74
CA MET A 3 -19.46 49.13 57.38
C MET A 3 -17.95 49.30 57.12
N ASN A 4 -17.46 48.60 56.08
CA ASN A 4 -16.53 49.02 55.00
C ASN A 4 -15.60 47.85 54.61
N ALA A 5 -15.21 47.60 53.35
CA ALA A 5 -15.47 48.26 52.08
C ALA A 5 -15.16 47.27 50.93
N LEU A 6 -15.88 47.43 49.82
CA LEU A 6 -15.54 46.90 48.50
C LEU A 6 -14.24 47.53 47.98
N GLY A 7 -13.45 46.76 47.23
CA GLY A 7 -12.40 47.27 46.34
C GLY A 7 -12.52 46.59 44.97
N TRP A 8 -13.19 47.24 44.03
CA TRP A 8 -13.28 46.86 42.62
C TRP A 8 -12.43 47.82 41.78
N ALA A 9 -11.77 47.23 40.79
CA ALA A 9 -11.52 47.73 39.44
C ALA A 9 -10.87 49.11 39.24
N GLY A 10 -9.69 49.07 38.62
CA GLY A 10 -9.20 50.18 37.81
C GLY A 10 -7.78 49.96 37.36
N LEU A 11 -7.57 49.47 36.12
CA LEU A 11 -6.35 49.80 35.41
C LEU A 11 -6.44 49.66 33.87
N ILE A 12 -6.43 50.84 33.25
CA ILE A 12 -5.74 51.25 32.01
C ILE A 12 -6.20 50.63 30.68
N VAL A 13 -6.94 51.47 29.94
CA VAL A 13 -6.98 51.46 28.47
C VAL A 13 -5.76 52.22 27.98
N ALA A 14 -4.83 51.52 27.31
CA ALA A 14 -3.75 52.15 26.55
C ALA A 14 -3.96 51.85 25.06
N PHE A 15 -4.35 52.89 24.31
CA PHE A 15 -4.25 52.93 22.86
C PHE A 15 -2.77 53.06 22.49
N VAL A 16 -2.21 52.10 21.76
CA VAL A 16 -0.94 52.27 21.04
C VAL A 16 -1.19 52.07 19.56
N ALA A 17 -0.82 53.09 18.81
CA ALA A 17 -1.02 53.26 17.39
C ALA A 17 -0.29 52.20 16.55
N ALA A 18 -0.96 51.80 15.46
CA ALA A 18 -0.35 51.04 14.38
C ALA A 18 0.77 51.85 13.72
N ALA A 19 1.97 51.28 13.63
CA ALA A 19 2.99 51.67 12.68
C ALA A 19 3.00 50.64 11.54
N VAL A 20 2.58 51.10 10.37
CA VAL A 20 2.73 50.40 9.09
C VAL A 20 4.01 50.92 8.43
N GLN A 21 5.01 50.05 8.30
CA GLN A 21 6.21 50.15 7.45
C GLN A 21 6.97 48.82 7.66
N GLY A 22 7.33 48.02 6.67
CA GLY A 22 7.28 48.04 5.22
C GLY A 22 7.97 46.74 4.75
N CYS A 23 7.60 46.23 3.59
CA CYS A 23 8.12 44.99 3.02
C CYS A 23 9.66 44.95 2.94
N ALA A 24 10.28 43.87 3.43
CA ALA A 24 11.53 43.32 2.87
C ALA A 24 11.78 41.90 3.40
N SER A 25 11.67 40.94 2.48
CA SER A 25 12.22 39.57 2.51
C SER A 25 12.02 38.78 3.81
N THR A 26 10.94 37.99 3.84
CA THR A 26 11.10 36.63 4.37
C THR A 26 12.26 36.01 3.60
N HIS A 27 13.42 35.89 4.25
CA HIS A 27 14.35 34.83 3.88
C HIS A 27 13.51 33.57 3.93
N GLU A 28 13.12 33.09 2.75
CA GLU A 28 12.67 31.73 2.55
C GLU A 28 13.84 30.89 3.05
N VAL A 29 13.76 30.49 4.32
CA VAL A 29 14.62 29.45 4.85
C VAL A 29 14.35 28.30 3.92
N ALA A 30 15.34 27.98 3.06
CA ALA A 30 15.25 26.82 2.20
C ALA A 30 14.73 25.68 3.07
N PRO A 31 13.68 24.95 2.62
CA PRO A 31 13.19 23.81 3.38
C PRO A 31 14.40 22.95 3.74
N PRO A 32 14.50 22.45 4.98
CA PRO A 32 15.64 21.63 5.40
C PRO A 32 15.89 20.60 4.30
N ALA A 33 17.15 20.45 3.89
CA ALA A 33 17.54 19.47 2.88
C ALA A 33 16.83 18.16 3.23
N GLY A 34 15.93 17.73 2.35
CA GLY A 34 15.11 16.56 2.62
C GLY A 34 16.02 15.34 2.85
N ILE A 35 15.52 14.35 3.57
CA ILE A 35 16.24 13.08 3.67
C ILE A 35 16.20 12.44 2.28
N ALA A 36 17.35 12.06 1.73
CA ALA A 36 17.37 11.36 0.45
C ALA A 36 16.73 9.97 0.62
N LEU A 37 16.01 9.48 -0.40
CA LEU A 37 15.32 8.18 -0.29
C LEU A 37 16.30 7.03 0.02
N ASP A 38 17.52 7.10 -0.51
CA ASP A 38 18.58 6.10 -0.29
C ASP A 38 19.10 6.07 1.17
N ASP A 39 18.83 7.12 1.95
CA ASP A 39 19.13 7.16 3.39
C ASP A 39 17.99 6.57 4.24
N CYS A 40 16.85 6.26 3.64
CA CYS A 40 15.71 5.63 4.29
C CYS A 40 15.79 4.10 4.19
N TYR A 41 15.09 3.39 5.08
CA TYR A 41 14.76 2.00 4.82
C TYR A 41 13.65 1.95 3.77
N VAL A 42 13.91 1.38 2.59
CA VAL A 42 12.92 1.35 1.49
C VAL A 42 12.41 -0.07 1.28
N GLY A 43 11.10 -0.24 1.37
CA GLY A 43 10.38 -1.41 0.86
C GLY A 43 9.56 -1.03 -0.36
N ALA A 44 8.99 -2.00 -1.07
CA ALA A 44 8.38 -1.73 -2.37
C ALA A 44 7.24 -0.71 -2.37
N PHE A 45 6.42 -0.65 -1.32
CA PHE A 45 5.34 0.33 -1.17
C PHE A 45 5.51 1.27 0.03
N PHE A 46 6.66 1.26 0.71
CA PHE A 46 6.89 2.11 1.87
C PHE A 46 8.36 2.56 1.98
N ALA A 47 8.58 3.63 2.72
CA ALA A 47 9.89 4.05 3.16
C ALA A 47 9.81 4.45 4.64
N ASP A 48 10.80 4.07 5.42
CA ASP A 48 10.99 4.55 6.77
C ASP A 48 12.20 5.50 6.78
N CYS A 49 11.90 6.79 6.69
CA CYS A 49 12.87 7.87 6.80
C CYS A 49 12.95 8.42 8.23
N GLY A 50 12.36 7.72 9.21
CA GLY A 50 12.24 8.18 10.59
C GLY A 50 11.12 9.21 10.81
N GLY A 51 11.15 9.82 11.99
CA GLY A 51 10.07 10.68 12.50
C GLY A 51 9.12 9.95 13.43
N GLU A 52 8.29 10.71 14.14
CA GLU A 52 7.26 10.20 15.06
C GLU A 52 5.85 10.65 14.63
N GLY A 53 5.72 11.09 13.37
CA GLY A 53 4.47 11.60 12.81
C GLY A 53 3.56 10.50 12.27
N THR A 54 2.32 10.88 11.94
CA THR A 54 1.39 9.97 11.26
C THR A 54 1.94 9.61 9.88
N PRO A 55 1.81 8.34 9.42
CA PRO A 55 2.29 7.94 8.11
C PRO A 55 1.77 8.84 6.99
N ARG A 56 2.61 9.09 5.98
CA ARG A 56 2.25 9.95 4.83
C ARG A 56 2.37 9.16 3.54
N PHE A 57 1.35 9.17 2.70
CA PHE A 57 1.50 8.68 1.34
C PHE A 57 2.16 9.77 0.48
N ALA A 58 3.13 9.44 -0.36
CA ALA A 58 3.74 10.41 -1.26
C ALA A 58 4.22 9.76 -2.56
N CYS A 59 4.25 10.54 -3.65
CA CYS A 59 4.78 10.12 -4.94
C CYS A 59 5.87 11.10 -5.40
N PRO A 60 6.88 10.64 -6.14
CA PRO A 60 7.81 11.54 -6.78
C PRO A 60 7.13 12.26 -7.95
N GLU A 61 7.58 13.48 -8.27
CA GLU A 61 6.95 14.28 -9.33
C GLU A 61 7.05 13.66 -10.73
N THR A 62 8.03 12.79 -10.93
CA THR A 62 8.44 12.29 -12.26
C THR A 62 8.23 10.80 -12.46
N SER A 63 7.83 10.03 -11.44
CA SER A 63 7.63 8.58 -11.56
C SER A 63 6.45 8.06 -10.74
N GLY A 64 5.91 6.90 -11.13
CA GLY A 64 4.77 6.26 -10.44
C GLY A 64 5.13 5.46 -9.19
N SER A 65 6.37 5.56 -8.70
CA SER A 65 6.90 4.77 -7.58
C SER A 65 6.51 5.38 -6.23
N CYS A 66 5.20 5.47 -5.99
CA CYS A 66 4.63 6.02 -4.78
C CYS A 66 4.91 5.13 -3.55
N ARG A 67 5.00 5.75 -2.37
CA ARG A 67 5.33 5.04 -1.12
C ARG A 67 4.58 5.62 0.08
N TRP A 68 4.34 4.78 1.07
CA TRP A 68 4.01 5.20 2.43
C TRP A 68 5.25 5.51 3.24
N PHE A 69 5.33 6.70 3.79
CA PHE A 69 6.37 7.15 4.70
C PHE A 69 5.93 6.92 6.13
N THR A 70 6.42 5.84 6.76
CA THR A 70 5.85 5.28 8.00
C THR A 70 6.01 6.16 9.23
N GLY A 71 7.15 6.85 9.37
CA GLY A 71 7.38 7.83 10.45
C GLY A 71 6.86 9.24 10.13
N GLY A 72 6.18 9.41 8.99
CA GLY A 72 5.63 10.67 8.51
C GLY A 72 6.64 11.61 7.85
N THR A 73 7.95 11.34 7.96
CA THR A 73 8.99 12.09 7.25
C THR A 73 9.06 11.65 5.79
N VAL A 74 8.77 12.55 4.86
CA VAL A 74 8.79 12.28 3.41
C VAL A 74 10.17 12.60 2.83
N ALA A 75 10.68 11.73 1.97
CA ALA A 75 11.99 11.90 1.33
C ALA A 75 12.01 13.08 0.34
N GLU A 76 13.21 13.60 0.05
CA GLU A 76 13.41 14.63 -0.96
C GLU A 76 12.87 14.18 -2.34
N GLY A 77 12.22 15.09 -3.06
CA GLY A 77 11.63 14.81 -4.38
C GLY A 77 10.28 14.08 -4.35
N TYR A 78 9.77 13.71 -3.18
CA TYR A 78 8.44 13.16 -2.99
C TYR A 78 7.45 14.23 -2.54
N VAL A 79 6.28 14.27 -3.18
CA VAL A 79 5.17 15.14 -2.81
C VAL A 79 4.15 14.34 -2.02
N ALA A 80 3.94 14.73 -0.77
CA ALA A 80 2.95 14.10 0.09
C ALA A 80 1.53 14.33 -0.44
N TRP A 81 0.74 13.27 -0.42
CA TRP A 81 -0.69 13.33 -0.60
C TRP A 81 -1.30 14.26 0.46
N SER A 82 -2.27 15.06 0.01
CA SER A 82 -2.88 16.15 0.79
C SER A 82 -3.77 15.67 1.92
N CYS A 83 -4.34 14.46 1.80
CA CYS A 83 -5.16 13.92 2.87
C CYS A 83 -4.33 13.74 4.14
N ALA A 84 -4.90 14.21 5.25
CA ALA A 84 -4.31 14.08 6.57
C ALA A 84 -4.35 12.63 7.06
N ASP A 85 -3.69 12.41 8.19
CA ASP A 85 -3.84 11.22 9.02
C ASP A 85 -3.57 9.87 8.34
N GLY A 86 -2.67 9.85 7.35
CA GLY A 86 -2.29 8.62 6.67
C GLY A 86 -3.46 7.98 5.92
N GLN A 87 -4.40 8.80 5.46
CA GLN A 87 -5.48 8.38 4.58
C GLN A 87 -5.13 8.76 3.16
N ILE A 88 -5.54 7.93 2.21
CA ILE A 88 -5.50 8.28 0.79
C ILE A 88 -6.87 8.81 0.34
N CYS A 89 -7.94 8.29 0.92
CA CYS A 89 -9.28 8.83 0.71
C CYS A 89 -9.62 9.94 1.69
N CYS A 90 -9.86 11.14 1.18
CA CYS A 90 -10.50 12.24 1.88
C CYS A 90 -11.30 13.09 0.88
N ASP A 91 -12.22 13.91 1.39
CA ASP A 91 -13.10 14.76 0.57
C ASP A 91 -12.32 15.78 -0.28
N ASP A 92 -11.13 16.17 0.16
CA ASP A 92 -10.28 17.14 -0.53
C ASP A 92 -9.51 16.55 -1.72
N GLY A 93 -9.44 15.22 -1.84
CA GLY A 93 -8.73 14.53 -2.92
C GLY A 93 -7.25 14.90 -3.02
N ALA A 94 -6.69 14.76 -4.22
CA ALA A 94 -5.33 15.20 -4.52
C ALA A 94 -5.25 16.74 -4.57
N GLY A 95 -4.34 17.33 -3.80
CA GLY A 95 -4.08 18.76 -3.85
C GLY A 95 -3.40 19.19 -5.16
N PRO A 96 -3.41 20.48 -5.51
CA PRO A 96 -2.91 21.00 -6.79
C PRO A 96 -1.39 20.82 -7.00
N ALA A 97 -0.65 20.49 -5.93
CA ALA A 97 0.78 20.18 -6.00
C ALA A 97 1.06 18.71 -6.32
N PHE A 98 0.03 17.84 -6.28
CA PHE A 98 0.21 16.43 -6.58
C PHE A 98 0.29 16.22 -8.10
N PRO A 99 1.14 15.31 -8.61
CA PRO A 99 1.38 15.26 -10.03
C PRO A 99 0.14 14.78 -10.80
N GLU A 100 -0.37 15.63 -11.70
CA GLU A 100 -1.49 15.39 -12.64
C GLU A 100 -1.48 14.04 -13.39
N PRO A 101 -0.33 13.47 -13.83
CA PRO A 101 -0.34 12.15 -14.49
C PRO A 101 -0.76 10.99 -13.55
N PHE A 102 -0.89 11.23 -12.24
CA PHE A 102 -1.41 10.25 -11.27
C PHE A 102 -2.89 10.41 -10.98
N MET A 103 -3.69 10.88 -11.94
CA MET A 103 -5.11 10.51 -12.06
C MET A 103 -5.24 8.99 -12.34
N LEU A 104 -4.58 8.18 -11.53
CA LEU A 104 -4.72 6.74 -11.46
C LEU A 104 -6.18 6.47 -11.14
N SER A 105 -6.77 5.50 -11.83
CA SER A 105 -8.04 4.99 -11.38
C SER A 105 -7.82 4.56 -9.93
N ALA A 106 -8.62 5.11 -9.01
CA ALA A 106 -8.53 4.78 -7.59
C ALA A 106 -8.39 3.26 -7.34
N PRO A 107 -9.06 2.36 -8.10
CA PRO A 107 -8.86 0.92 -7.99
C PRO A 107 -7.42 0.44 -8.22
N THR A 108 -6.75 0.86 -9.30
CA THR A 108 -5.35 0.47 -9.57
C THR A 108 -4.41 1.04 -8.51
N PHE A 109 -4.71 2.25 -8.05
CA PHE A 109 -3.96 2.93 -7.02
C PHE A 109 -4.04 2.19 -5.66
N PHE A 110 -5.25 1.84 -5.20
CA PHE A 110 -5.45 1.08 -3.94
C PHE A 110 -4.96 -0.36 -4.06
N HIS A 111 -5.01 -0.93 -5.26
CA HIS A 111 -4.44 -2.24 -5.55
C HIS A 111 -2.94 -2.28 -5.30
N GLU A 112 -2.17 -1.24 -5.60
CA GLU A 112 -0.71 -1.29 -5.39
C GLU A 112 -0.34 -0.79 -3.99
N ASN A 113 -1.01 0.25 -3.51
CA ASN A 113 -0.57 0.98 -2.33
C ASN A 113 -1.38 0.68 -1.08
N GLY A 114 -2.49 -0.05 -1.19
CA GLY A 114 -3.42 -0.30 -0.09
C GLY A 114 -4.11 0.98 0.42
N ALA A 115 -5.20 0.80 1.17
CA ALA A 115 -5.94 1.92 1.77
C ALA A 115 -5.36 2.40 3.12
N ALA A 116 -4.38 1.67 3.67
CA ALA A 116 -3.77 1.92 4.96
C ALA A 116 -2.24 1.79 4.88
N PRO A 117 -1.48 2.52 5.72
CA PRO A 117 -0.02 2.57 5.65
C PRO A 117 0.67 1.22 5.65
N TRP A 118 1.46 0.95 4.61
CA TRP A 118 2.40 -0.17 4.62
C TRP A 118 3.49 0.09 5.67
N THR A 119 3.69 -0.84 6.60
CA THR A 119 4.78 -0.80 7.58
C THR A 119 5.76 -1.94 7.33
N ARG A 120 6.91 -1.90 8.02
CA ARG A 120 7.91 -2.96 7.94
C ARG A 120 7.35 -4.32 8.35
N GLU A 121 6.51 -4.36 9.37
CA GLU A 121 5.87 -5.59 9.87
C GLU A 121 4.84 -6.15 8.88
N ARG A 122 4.25 -5.28 8.06
CA ARG A 122 3.38 -5.66 6.93
C ARG A 122 4.16 -5.94 5.64
N ALA A 123 5.47 -5.74 5.65
CA ALA A 123 6.33 -5.81 4.49
C ALA A 123 7.27 -7.02 4.60
N LEU A 124 6.84 -8.10 3.96
CA LEU A 124 7.63 -9.30 3.70
C LEU A 124 7.96 -10.11 4.96
N VAL A 125 7.05 -11.03 5.30
CA VAL A 125 7.15 -11.93 6.46
C VAL A 125 7.32 -13.39 6.09
N LEU A 126 7.19 -13.73 4.80
CA LEU A 126 7.24 -15.09 4.30
C LEU A 126 8.67 -15.45 3.89
N ALA A 127 9.15 -16.62 4.30
CA ALA A 127 10.43 -17.13 3.83
C ALA A 127 10.35 -17.53 2.35
N VAL A 128 11.46 -17.33 1.63
CA VAL A 128 11.59 -17.71 0.23
C VAL A 128 12.71 -18.72 0.04
N ASP A 129 12.37 -19.87 -0.52
CA ASP A 129 13.30 -20.93 -0.89
C ASP A 129 13.42 -21.08 -2.41
N VAL A 130 14.52 -21.70 -2.85
CA VAL A 130 14.73 -22.05 -4.25
C VAL A 130 14.77 -23.57 -4.41
N ASP A 131 13.90 -24.09 -5.27
CA ASP A 131 13.87 -25.49 -5.70
C ASP A 131 13.93 -25.58 -7.23
N PRO A 132 15.11 -25.88 -7.82
CA PRO A 132 15.25 -26.03 -9.26
C PRO A 132 14.41 -27.16 -9.88
N GLY A 133 13.88 -28.08 -9.07
CA GLY A 133 12.96 -29.13 -9.50
C GLY A 133 11.48 -28.70 -9.50
N LEU A 134 11.17 -27.47 -9.07
CA LEU A 134 9.81 -26.96 -9.01
C LEU A 134 9.21 -26.89 -10.41
N THR A 135 8.09 -27.59 -10.58
CA THR A 135 7.30 -27.63 -11.81
C THR A 135 5.82 -27.65 -11.45
N GLY A 136 4.96 -27.19 -12.37
CA GLY A 136 3.51 -27.28 -12.18
C GLY A 136 2.74 -26.33 -13.08
N ASP A 137 1.46 -26.66 -13.30
CA ASP A 137 0.52 -25.80 -14.00
C ASP A 137 -0.04 -24.72 -13.06
N LEU A 138 -0.64 -23.68 -13.65
CA LEU A 138 -1.34 -22.64 -12.91
C LEU A 138 -2.44 -23.26 -12.05
N SER A 139 -2.31 -23.14 -10.73
CA SER A 139 -3.27 -23.66 -9.78
C SER A 139 -3.37 -22.78 -8.54
N VAL A 140 -4.58 -22.70 -8.00
CA VAL A 140 -4.89 -22.07 -6.73
C VAL A 140 -5.88 -22.98 -6.01
N ARG A 141 -5.59 -23.28 -4.76
CA ARG A 141 -6.47 -24.03 -3.85
C ARG A 141 -6.61 -23.25 -2.56
N CYS A 142 -7.83 -23.22 -2.04
CA CYS A 142 -8.18 -22.48 -0.85
C CYS A 142 -8.75 -23.45 0.18
N THR A 143 -8.28 -23.38 1.42
CA THR A 143 -8.88 -24.09 2.54
C THR A 143 -9.13 -23.13 3.69
N ARG A 144 -10.23 -23.30 4.41
CA ARG A 144 -10.53 -22.58 5.66
C ARG A 144 -10.90 -23.60 6.71
N ASP A 145 -10.20 -23.57 7.85
CA ASP A 145 -10.35 -24.57 8.90
C ASP A 145 -10.21 -26.03 8.41
N GLY A 146 -9.34 -26.24 7.41
CA GLY A 146 -9.07 -27.55 6.80
C GLY A 146 -10.13 -28.04 5.82
N GLN A 147 -11.17 -27.25 5.53
CA GLN A 147 -12.17 -27.56 4.51
C GLN A 147 -11.87 -26.79 3.23
N GLU A 148 -11.97 -27.46 2.08
CA GLU A 148 -11.84 -26.81 0.78
C GLU A 148 -12.97 -25.80 0.59
N VAL A 149 -12.60 -24.56 0.25
CA VAL A 149 -13.55 -23.50 -0.07
C VAL A 149 -13.46 -23.19 -1.56
N HIS A 150 -14.62 -23.19 -2.21
CA HIS A 150 -14.77 -22.78 -3.60
C HIS A 150 -15.68 -21.57 -3.63
N ASP A 151 -15.24 -20.52 -4.30
CA ASP A 151 -15.94 -19.25 -4.31
C ASP A 151 -16.03 -18.61 -5.71
N ASP A 152 -16.87 -17.58 -5.82
CA ASP A 152 -17.06 -16.79 -7.03
C ASP A 152 -15.81 -15.97 -7.39
N PHE A 153 -14.95 -15.72 -6.39
CA PHE A 153 -13.65 -15.10 -6.53
C PHE A 153 -12.56 -15.95 -5.87
N LEU A 154 -11.32 -15.47 -5.90
CA LEU A 154 -10.14 -16.19 -5.45
C LEU A 154 -10.18 -16.37 -3.92
N CYS A 155 -10.84 -17.44 -3.45
CA CYS A 155 -11.08 -17.75 -2.04
C CYS A 155 -12.07 -16.80 -1.29
N GLY A 156 -13.17 -16.36 -1.93
CA GLY A 156 -14.22 -15.55 -1.28
C GLY A 156 -15.01 -16.25 -0.15
N GLU A 157 -16.08 -15.59 0.31
CA GLU A 157 -17.12 -16.21 1.16
C GLU A 157 -18.31 -16.68 0.32
N ALA A 158 -18.64 -17.98 0.40
CA ALA A 158 -19.61 -18.57 -0.49
C ALA A 158 -21.00 -17.97 -0.24
N ASP A 159 -21.54 -17.23 -1.20
CA ASP A 159 -22.85 -16.58 -1.07
C ASP A 159 -24.05 -17.56 -1.18
N GLY A 160 -23.75 -18.86 -1.24
CA GLY A 160 -24.75 -19.93 -1.36
C GLY A 160 -25.33 -20.11 -2.77
N GLN A 161 -24.87 -19.34 -3.77
CA GLN A 161 -25.24 -19.53 -5.17
C GLN A 161 -24.08 -20.15 -5.95
N THR A 162 -24.11 -21.48 -6.12
CA THR A 162 -23.22 -22.17 -7.07
C THR A 162 -23.57 -21.78 -8.50
N VAL A 163 -23.00 -20.67 -9.00
CA VAL A 163 -22.95 -20.40 -10.42
C VAL A 163 -21.65 -21.01 -10.94
N ARG A 164 -21.77 -22.10 -11.69
CA ARG A 164 -20.64 -22.73 -12.38
C ARG A 164 -20.17 -21.80 -13.50
N ARG A 165 -19.29 -20.84 -13.20
CA ARG A 165 -18.60 -20.02 -14.20
C ARG A 165 -17.24 -20.66 -14.49
N ASP A 166 -16.85 -20.72 -15.76
CA ASP A 166 -15.50 -21.10 -16.17
C ASP A 166 -14.53 -20.01 -15.72
N TYR A 167 -14.04 -20.10 -14.49
CA TYR A 167 -13.06 -19.17 -13.94
C TYR A 167 -11.74 -19.33 -14.69
N ARG A 168 -11.42 -18.37 -15.55
CA ARG A 168 -10.10 -18.28 -16.18
C ARG A 168 -9.18 -17.48 -15.28
N TYR A 169 -8.22 -18.16 -14.67
CA TYR A 169 -7.10 -17.49 -14.05
C TYR A 169 -6.20 -16.87 -15.12
N SER A 170 -5.67 -15.69 -14.83
CA SER A 170 -4.53 -15.13 -15.56
C SER A 170 -3.37 -14.96 -14.59
N ALA A 171 -2.20 -15.47 -14.97
CA ALA A 171 -0.96 -15.25 -14.24
C ALA A 171 -0.19 -14.09 -14.89
N SER A 172 0.59 -13.41 -14.08
CA SER A 172 1.48 -12.34 -14.53
C SER A 172 2.70 -12.35 -13.65
N ALA A 173 3.87 -12.07 -14.23
CA ALA A 173 5.10 -11.95 -13.49
C ALA A 173 5.95 -10.80 -14.06
N GLN A 174 6.59 -10.05 -13.17
CA GLN A 174 7.42 -8.89 -13.49
C GLN A 174 8.61 -8.84 -12.55
N ALA A 175 9.82 -8.68 -13.08
CA ALA A 175 11.02 -8.46 -12.30
C ALA A 175 11.56 -7.05 -12.56
N GLN A 176 11.68 -6.28 -11.48
CA GLN A 176 12.40 -5.02 -11.41
C GLN A 176 13.32 -5.09 -10.18
N ASP A 177 13.17 -4.18 -9.23
CA ASP A 177 13.85 -4.24 -7.93
C ASP A 177 13.29 -5.38 -7.05
N THR A 178 12.04 -5.77 -7.28
CA THR A 178 11.39 -6.95 -6.70
C THR A 178 10.89 -7.88 -7.80
N LEU A 179 10.69 -9.16 -7.46
CA LEU A 179 9.91 -10.07 -8.28
C LEU A 179 8.47 -10.03 -7.82
N SER A 180 7.60 -9.58 -8.71
CA SER A 180 6.16 -9.55 -8.52
C SER A 180 5.51 -10.64 -9.35
N VAL A 181 4.68 -11.47 -8.73
CA VAL A 181 3.86 -12.47 -9.42
C VAL A 181 2.42 -12.29 -8.96
N GLY A 182 1.45 -12.45 -9.84
CA GLY A 182 0.07 -12.46 -9.40
C GLY A 182 -0.85 -13.33 -10.23
N VAL A 183 -1.77 -13.99 -9.52
CA VAL A 183 -2.92 -14.67 -10.12
C VAL A 183 -4.12 -13.75 -10.01
N LEU A 184 -4.78 -13.52 -11.14
CA LEU A 184 -6.00 -12.77 -11.24
C LEU A 184 -7.15 -13.69 -11.63
N GLN A 185 -8.25 -13.62 -10.87
CA GLN A 185 -9.54 -14.18 -11.24
C GLN A 185 -10.56 -13.04 -11.34
N THR A 186 -11.23 -12.93 -12.48
CA THR A 186 -12.29 -11.93 -12.71
C THR A 186 -13.58 -12.61 -13.14
N SER A 187 -14.72 -12.06 -12.73
CA SER A 187 -16.07 -12.40 -13.15
C SER A 187 -16.79 -11.12 -13.54
N GLU A 188 -16.97 -10.90 -14.85
CA GLU A 188 -17.64 -9.76 -15.49
C GLU A 188 -17.19 -8.37 -15.02
N TYR A 189 -17.53 -7.99 -13.78
CA TYR A 189 -17.34 -6.66 -13.19
C TYR A 189 -16.57 -6.64 -11.85
N ALA A 190 -16.19 -7.81 -11.34
CA ALA A 190 -15.47 -7.95 -10.09
C ALA A 190 -14.41 -9.04 -10.20
N GLY A 191 -13.48 -9.08 -9.27
CA GLY A 191 -12.39 -10.02 -9.28
C GLY A 191 -11.62 -10.01 -7.97
N GLN A 192 -10.59 -10.84 -7.94
CA GLN A 192 -9.63 -10.87 -6.86
C GLN A 192 -8.27 -11.25 -7.44
N ARG A 193 -7.22 -10.61 -6.93
CA ARG A 193 -5.84 -10.93 -7.27
C ARG A 193 -5.12 -11.43 -6.03
N LEU A 194 -4.51 -12.59 -6.13
CA LEU A 194 -3.38 -12.94 -5.27
C LEU A 194 -2.15 -12.27 -5.88
N TYR A 195 -1.47 -11.42 -5.12
CA TYR A 195 -0.21 -10.84 -5.54
C TYR A 195 0.87 -11.18 -4.52
N VAL A 196 1.92 -11.79 -5.05
CA VAL A 196 3.10 -12.23 -4.33
C VAL A 196 4.25 -11.34 -4.75
N GLU A 197 4.84 -10.66 -3.79
CA GLU A 197 6.06 -9.91 -4.01
C GLU A 197 7.20 -10.54 -3.25
N ILE A 198 8.35 -10.65 -3.91
CA ILE A 198 9.56 -11.24 -3.39
C ILE A 198 10.72 -10.25 -3.53
N MET A 199 11.46 -10.07 -2.44
CA MET A 199 12.75 -9.37 -2.42
C MET A 199 13.89 -10.39 -2.45
N PRO A 200 14.59 -10.54 -3.60
CA PRO A 200 15.63 -11.56 -3.74
C PRO A 200 16.81 -11.40 -2.77
N ASP A 201 17.21 -10.16 -2.49
CA ASP A 201 18.42 -9.88 -1.70
C ASP A 201 18.34 -10.33 -0.24
N VAL A 202 17.13 -10.46 0.29
CA VAL A 202 16.85 -10.87 1.67
C VAL A 202 16.05 -12.16 1.76
N SER A 203 15.73 -12.79 0.63
CA SER A 203 14.92 -14.01 0.56
C SER A 203 13.61 -13.94 1.34
N LEU A 204 12.92 -12.81 1.26
CA LEU A 204 11.62 -12.59 1.91
C LEU A 204 10.55 -12.25 0.88
N ALA A 205 9.32 -12.68 1.17
CA ALA A 205 8.15 -12.42 0.36
C ALA A 205 6.95 -11.97 1.19
N ARG A 206 5.96 -11.41 0.51
CA ARG A 206 4.59 -11.24 1.01
C ARG A 206 3.63 -11.77 -0.04
N ALA A 207 2.51 -12.29 0.43
CA ALA A 207 1.39 -12.68 -0.41
C ALA A 207 0.16 -11.95 0.11
N CYS A 208 -0.51 -11.19 -0.74
CA CYS A 208 -1.70 -10.44 -0.34
C CYS A 208 -2.84 -10.62 -1.35
N LEU A 209 -4.07 -10.57 -0.84
CA LEU A 209 -5.30 -10.64 -1.60
C LEU A 209 -5.84 -9.23 -1.83
N PHE A 210 -6.10 -8.94 -3.10
CA PHE A 210 -6.61 -7.67 -3.56
C PHE A 210 -7.98 -7.86 -4.19
N PRO A 211 -9.04 -7.25 -3.63
CA PRO A 211 -10.33 -7.20 -4.31
C PRO A 211 -10.21 -6.29 -5.54
N LEU A 212 -10.87 -6.70 -6.62
CA LEU A 212 -10.94 -5.94 -7.86
C LEU A 212 -12.39 -5.71 -8.24
N SER A 213 -12.70 -4.54 -8.76
CA SER A 213 -13.94 -4.29 -9.48
C SER A 213 -13.72 -3.20 -10.51
N ASP A 214 -14.27 -3.39 -11.70
CA ASP A 214 -14.29 -2.39 -12.76
C ASP A 214 -15.41 -1.33 -12.55
N TRP A 215 -16.28 -1.54 -11.55
CA TRP A 215 -17.41 -0.69 -11.17
C TRP A 215 -17.18 0.17 -9.93
N MET A 216 -15.93 0.35 -9.54
CA MET A 216 -15.63 1.19 -8.38
C MET A 216 -15.86 2.66 -8.74
N PRO A 217 -16.76 3.36 -8.02
CA PRO A 217 -17.00 4.76 -8.29
C PRO A 217 -15.73 5.57 -8.08
N LEU A 218 -15.53 6.62 -8.90
CA LEU A 218 -14.47 7.64 -8.76
C LEU A 218 -14.45 8.33 -7.37
N SER A 219 -15.45 8.09 -6.53
CA SER A 219 -15.47 8.55 -5.14
C SER A 219 -14.56 7.69 -4.26
N CYS A 220 -13.48 8.30 -3.79
CA CYS A 220 -12.58 7.70 -2.81
C CYS A 220 -13.28 7.54 -1.45
N VAL A 221 -14.03 6.45 -1.25
CA VAL A 221 -14.62 6.12 0.06
C VAL A 221 -13.81 4.98 0.67
N ALA A 222 -13.03 5.26 1.73
CA ALA A 222 -12.12 4.29 2.35
C ALA A 222 -12.79 2.95 2.72
N THR A 223 -14.05 2.97 3.16
CA THR A 223 -14.81 1.76 3.50
C THR A 223 -15.27 0.93 2.30
N ARG A 224 -15.17 1.46 1.08
CA ARG A 224 -15.52 0.74 -0.18
C ARG A 224 -14.31 0.05 -0.82
N TYR A 225 -13.09 0.45 -0.47
CA TYR A 225 -11.89 -0.28 -0.85
C TYR A 225 -11.65 -1.28 0.27
N ALA A 226 -12.03 -2.54 0.06
CA ALA A 226 -11.71 -3.57 1.04
C ALA A 226 -10.20 -3.57 1.29
N ALA A 227 -9.81 -3.62 2.56
CA ALA A 227 -8.42 -3.57 2.95
C ALA A 227 -7.66 -4.71 2.29
N VAL A 228 -6.45 -4.42 1.83
CA VAL A 228 -5.52 -5.46 1.37
C VAL A 228 -5.22 -6.37 2.55
N THR A 229 -5.57 -7.65 2.42
CA THR A 229 -5.26 -8.66 3.42
C THR A 229 -4.00 -9.40 2.99
N CYS A 230 -3.00 -9.44 3.85
CA CYS A 230 -1.76 -10.18 3.60
C CYS A 230 -1.70 -11.41 4.48
N ALA A 231 -1.02 -12.43 3.98
CA ALA A 231 -0.68 -13.60 4.77
C ALA A 231 0.24 -13.20 5.93
N GLU A 232 -0.03 -13.78 7.10
CA GLU A 232 0.78 -13.59 8.31
C GLU A 232 1.84 -14.68 8.44
N GLU A 233 1.60 -15.83 7.83
CA GLU A 233 2.46 -17.01 7.89
C GLU A 233 2.49 -17.73 6.54
N GLY A 234 3.52 -18.55 6.34
CA GLY A 234 3.66 -19.38 5.15
C GLY A 234 5.06 -19.37 4.57
N HIS A 235 5.17 -19.90 3.36
CA HIS A 235 6.41 -19.96 2.61
C HIS A 235 6.16 -19.84 1.10
N VAL A 236 7.16 -19.34 0.38
CA VAL A 236 7.17 -19.22 -1.08
C VAL A 236 8.38 -19.96 -1.62
N THR A 237 8.20 -20.69 -2.71
CA THR A 237 9.27 -21.41 -3.38
C THR A 237 9.38 -20.95 -4.83
N LEU A 238 10.61 -20.73 -5.29
CA LEU A 238 10.93 -20.36 -6.65
C LEU A 238 11.71 -21.46 -7.34
N SER A 239 11.46 -21.66 -8.63
CA SER A 239 12.30 -22.54 -9.46
C SER A 239 13.72 -21.99 -9.66
N ALA A 240 13.87 -20.67 -9.72
CA ALA A 240 15.14 -19.96 -9.81
C ALA A 240 14.96 -18.50 -9.39
N TRP A 241 16.06 -17.78 -9.14
CA TRP A 241 16.01 -16.32 -9.00
C TRP A 241 15.95 -15.63 -10.37
N PRO A 242 15.26 -14.49 -10.50
CA PRO A 242 15.29 -13.73 -11.75
C PRO A 242 16.70 -13.20 -11.98
N GLY A 243 17.18 -13.29 -13.23
CA GLY A 243 18.44 -12.67 -13.61
C GLY A 243 18.38 -11.14 -13.57
N PRO A 244 19.54 -10.44 -13.55
CA PRO A 244 19.65 -8.99 -13.31
C PRO A 244 18.95 -8.09 -14.34
N ASN A 245 18.42 -8.63 -15.44
CA ASN A 245 17.70 -7.89 -16.47
C ASN A 245 16.24 -8.38 -16.66
N GLY A 246 15.69 -9.14 -15.71
CA GLY A 246 14.32 -9.68 -15.79
C GLY A 246 14.10 -10.75 -16.86
N ALA A 247 15.11 -11.09 -17.67
CA ALA A 247 15.00 -12.03 -18.81
C ALA A 247 14.67 -13.48 -18.43
N ALA A 248 14.69 -13.86 -17.16
CA ALA A 248 14.43 -15.23 -16.69
C ALA A 248 13.00 -15.46 -16.19
N VAL A 249 12.16 -14.42 -16.10
CA VAL A 249 10.84 -14.55 -15.46
C VAL A 249 9.91 -15.50 -16.25
N HIS A 250 10.05 -15.58 -17.57
CA HIS A 250 9.21 -16.42 -18.44
C HIS A 250 9.41 -17.93 -18.32
N ASP A 251 10.45 -18.39 -17.61
CA ASP A 251 10.66 -19.81 -17.35
C ASP A 251 10.53 -20.14 -15.84
N MET A 252 10.18 -19.15 -15.03
CA MET A 252 10.14 -19.29 -13.58
C MET A 252 8.76 -19.73 -13.08
N VAL A 253 8.71 -20.89 -12.44
CA VAL A 253 7.58 -21.30 -11.60
C VAL A 253 7.73 -20.70 -10.20
N VAL A 254 6.63 -20.15 -9.68
CA VAL A 254 6.49 -19.69 -8.29
C VAL A 254 5.37 -20.46 -7.61
N ALA A 255 5.64 -21.05 -6.45
CA ALA A 255 4.66 -21.76 -5.65
C ALA A 255 4.66 -21.24 -4.22
N GLY A 256 3.60 -21.53 -3.47
CA GLY A 256 3.57 -21.19 -2.06
C GLY A 256 2.38 -21.76 -1.34
N GLU A 257 2.51 -21.78 -0.02
CA GLU A 257 1.44 -22.06 0.93
C GLU A 257 1.43 -20.94 1.96
N VAL A 258 0.34 -20.21 2.03
CA VAL A 258 0.23 -18.98 2.83
C VAL A 258 -1.07 -18.94 3.62
N THR A 259 -1.01 -18.41 4.84
CA THR A 259 -2.13 -18.36 5.78
C THR A 259 -2.41 -16.93 6.20
N PHE A 260 -3.69 -16.55 6.17
CA PHE A 260 -4.18 -15.23 6.53
C PHE A 260 -4.79 -15.24 7.93
N ALA A 261 -4.92 -14.04 8.52
CA ALA A 261 -5.43 -13.85 9.88
C ALA A 261 -6.84 -14.42 10.13
N ASP A 262 -7.65 -14.55 9.08
CA ASP A 262 -9.01 -15.10 9.13
C ASP A 262 -9.06 -16.64 9.05
N GLY A 263 -7.90 -17.31 9.05
CA GLY A 263 -7.79 -18.77 8.95
C GLY A 263 -7.87 -19.31 7.52
N LEU A 264 -7.95 -18.44 6.50
CA LEU A 264 -7.80 -18.85 5.11
C LEU A 264 -6.36 -19.30 4.86
N THR A 265 -6.20 -20.49 4.29
CA THR A 265 -4.94 -21.01 3.75
C THR A 265 -5.05 -21.13 2.25
N MET A 266 -4.02 -20.67 1.54
CA MET A 266 -3.94 -20.73 0.09
C MET A 266 -2.69 -21.50 -0.33
N THR A 267 -2.89 -22.52 -1.17
CA THR A 267 -1.81 -23.19 -1.89
C THR A 267 -1.87 -22.78 -3.35
N PHE A 268 -0.77 -22.32 -3.92
CA PHE A 268 -0.73 -21.86 -5.30
C PHE A 268 0.51 -22.35 -6.04
N THR A 269 0.39 -22.42 -7.36
CA THR A 269 1.50 -22.59 -8.30
C THR A 269 1.22 -21.72 -9.51
N MET A 270 2.21 -20.93 -9.91
CA MET A 270 2.14 -19.92 -10.94
C MET A 270 3.30 -20.14 -11.92
N PRO A 271 3.06 -20.79 -13.06
CA PRO A 271 3.90 -20.58 -14.22
C PRO A 271 3.68 -19.13 -14.75
N PRO A 272 4.66 -18.57 -15.46
CA PRO A 272 4.62 -17.19 -15.94
C PRO A 272 3.67 -16.98 -17.13
#